data_AF-A0A3N1WJQ8-F1
#
_entry.id   AF-A0A3N1WJQ8-F1
#
_cell.length_a   1.000
_cell.length_b   1.000
_cell.length_c   1.000
_cell.angle_alpha   90.00
_cell.angle_beta   90.00
_cell.angle_gamma   90.00
#
_symmetry.space_group_name_H-M   'P 1'
#
loop_
_entity.id
_entity.type
_entity.pdbx_description
1 polymer ?
#
loop_
_entity_poly.entity_id
_entity_poly.type
_entity_poly.pdbx_seq_one_letter_code
_entity_poly.pdbx_strand_id
1 'polypeptide(L)'
;MPGIVVAQNFNNSTLPVGESLAGSILADAGLLHWFQADANHVTLIGTDIVSFNDKKSTTSKLTRASDITGATLVAGLFGSYAGAQFNLSESDRSIFSGDTLVLTSPYTWSGVATLRTLAASCTMCGTFTSATIRAILAVSISGANAGKLVFQYGTATAVGPTLELNKPFAFACGFDGVSIFIRMGGITYTAAAAGAPSTSPFALGALPGGSQFWDGNISDLIMCNVAVTATAGAAMLAKLTAFYKSVYGLTL
;
A
#
# COMPACT_ATOMS: atom_id res chain seq x y z
N MET A 1 1.05 38.69 -29.38
CA MET A 1 1.22 37.41 -30.11
C MET A 1 -0.08 36.64 -30.00
N PRO A 2 -0.79 36.34 -31.11
CA PRO A 2 -1.95 35.48 -31.06
C PRO A 2 -1.48 34.05 -30.76
N GLY A 3 -2.04 33.42 -29.73
CA GLY A 3 -1.75 32.02 -29.40
C GLY A 3 -2.26 31.09 -30.51
N ILE A 4 -1.60 29.94 -30.67
CA ILE A 4 -2.05 28.89 -31.59
C ILE A 4 -3.38 28.32 -31.05
N VAL A 5 -4.46 28.53 -31.80
CA VAL A 5 -5.74 27.86 -31.58
C VAL A 5 -5.72 26.58 -32.40
N VAL A 6 -5.61 25.44 -31.74
CA VAL A 6 -5.73 24.14 -32.41
C VAL A 6 -7.23 23.81 -32.46
N ALA A 7 -7.81 23.87 -33.67
CA ALA A 7 -9.25 23.73 -33.91
C ALA A 7 -9.79 22.28 -33.79
N GLN A 8 -9.08 21.40 -33.10
CA GLN A 8 -9.42 20.00 -32.93
C GLN A 8 -9.19 19.60 -31.48
N ASN A 9 -10.13 18.84 -30.90
CA ASN A 9 -9.90 18.21 -29.61
C ASN A 9 -8.62 17.38 -29.72
N PHE A 10 -7.61 17.69 -28.90
CA PHE A 10 -6.41 16.87 -28.77
C PHE A 10 -6.78 15.52 -28.15
N ASN A 11 -7.25 14.60 -28.98
CA ASN A 11 -7.61 13.24 -28.57
C ASN A 11 -6.40 12.32 -28.77
N ASN A 12 -5.32 12.60 -28.03
CA ASN A 12 -4.17 11.72 -28.00
C ASN A 12 -4.19 10.90 -26.71
N SER A 13 -4.63 9.65 -26.80
CA SER A 13 -4.69 8.70 -25.68
C SER A 13 -3.32 8.31 -25.12
N THR A 14 -2.23 8.73 -25.77
CA THR A 14 -0.86 8.56 -25.26
C THR A 14 -0.39 9.69 -24.36
N LEU A 15 -1.11 10.82 -24.32
CA LEU A 15 -0.80 11.90 -23.38
C LEU A 15 -1.22 11.50 -21.96
N PRO A 16 -0.45 11.89 -20.92
CA PRO A 16 -0.88 11.71 -19.55
C PRO A 16 -2.24 12.37 -19.33
N VAL A 17 -3.24 11.58 -18.94
CA VAL A 17 -4.52 12.10 -18.49
C VAL A 17 -4.33 12.64 -17.08
N GLY A 18 -4.65 13.91 -16.83
CA GLY A 18 -4.51 14.57 -15.52
C GLY A 18 -3.39 15.61 -15.47
N GLU A 19 -3.67 16.74 -14.84
CA GLU A 19 -2.76 17.90 -14.75
C GLU A 19 -1.54 17.68 -13.83
N SER A 20 -1.49 16.54 -13.14
CA SER A 20 -0.42 16.15 -12.20
C SER A 20 -0.19 14.64 -12.20
N LEU A 21 0.96 14.19 -11.67
CA LEU A 21 1.25 12.76 -11.49
C LEU A 21 0.16 12.05 -10.67
N ALA A 22 -0.30 12.67 -9.57
CA ALA A 22 -1.41 12.15 -8.77
C ALA A 22 -2.72 12.08 -9.59
N GLY A 23 -3.03 13.09 -10.39
CA GLY A 23 -4.16 13.08 -11.31
C GLY A 23 -4.09 11.93 -12.32
N SER A 24 -2.88 11.62 -12.82
CA SER A 24 -2.67 10.53 -13.77
C SER A 24 -2.80 9.12 -13.19
N ILE A 25 -2.53 8.97 -11.89
CA ILE A 25 -2.81 7.73 -11.16
C ILE A 25 -4.32 7.61 -10.94
N LEU A 26 -4.98 8.70 -10.52
CA LEU A 26 -6.43 8.73 -10.28
C LEU A 26 -7.25 8.44 -11.54
N ALA A 27 -6.79 8.89 -12.70
CA ALA A 27 -7.41 8.64 -14.00
C ALA A 27 -7.12 7.24 -14.58
N ASP A 28 -6.22 6.47 -13.97
CA ASP A 28 -5.86 5.14 -14.49
C ASP A 28 -6.94 4.11 -14.15
N ALA A 29 -7.41 3.37 -15.15
CA ALA A 29 -8.41 2.32 -14.96
C ALA A 29 -7.89 1.15 -14.10
N GLY A 30 -6.57 1.01 -14.01
CA GLY A 30 -5.85 0.07 -13.16
C GLY A 30 -5.93 0.40 -11.67
N LEU A 31 -6.28 1.63 -11.30
CA LEU A 31 -6.44 2.04 -9.90
C LEU A 31 -7.78 1.54 -9.36
N LEU A 32 -7.74 0.80 -8.25
CA LEU A 32 -8.93 0.41 -7.50
C LEU A 32 -9.24 1.43 -6.41
N HIS A 33 -8.32 1.63 -5.46
CA HIS A 33 -8.45 2.54 -4.32
C HIS A 33 -7.13 3.25 -4.01
N TRP A 34 -7.20 4.44 -3.41
CA TRP A 34 -6.04 5.14 -2.87
C TRP A 34 -6.37 5.73 -1.49
N PHE A 35 -5.79 5.15 -0.45
CA PHE A 35 -5.91 5.61 0.93
C PHE A 35 -4.68 6.43 1.31
N GLN A 36 -4.84 7.75 1.41
CA GLN A 36 -3.76 8.67 1.74
C GLN A 36 -3.85 9.14 3.19
N ALA A 37 -2.72 9.16 3.91
CA ALA A 37 -2.62 9.77 5.23
C ALA A 37 -2.49 11.30 5.10
N ASP A 38 -3.59 11.95 4.70
CA ASP A 38 -3.69 13.40 4.51
C ASP A 38 -4.98 13.91 5.15
N ALA A 39 -4.95 15.08 5.77
CA ALA A 39 -6.08 15.63 6.54
C ALA A 39 -7.37 15.81 5.71
N ASN A 40 -7.26 15.95 4.38
CA ASN A 40 -8.43 16.06 3.50
C ASN A 40 -9.00 14.69 3.08
N HIS A 41 -8.26 13.61 3.32
CA HIS A 41 -8.58 12.25 2.89
C HIS A 41 -8.74 11.28 4.05
N VAL A 42 -8.73 11.78 5.29
CA VAL A 42 -9.01 11.00 6.49
C VAL A 42 -10.11 11.66 7.32
N THR A 43 -10.85 10.85 8.07
CA THR A 43 -11.76 11.33 9.12
C THR A 43 -11.01 11.33 10.43
N LEU A 44 -11.01 12.46 11.15
CA LEU A 44 -10.25 12.62 12.40
C LEU A 44 -11.16 12.86 13.61
N ILE A 45 -10.71 12.38 14.77
CA ILE A 45 -11.12 12.89 16.08
C ILE A 45 -9.84 13.41 16.75
N GLY A 46 -9.70 14.74 16.87
CA GLY A 46 -8.42 15.33 17.22
C GLY A 46 -7.38 15.01 16.14
N THR A 47 -6.28 14.36 16.52
CA THR A 47 -5.25 13.86 15.60
C THR A 47 -5.42 12.38 15.25
N ASP A 48 -6.37 11.68 15.86
CA ASP A 48 -6.55 10.25 15.66
C ASP A 48 -7.37 9.97 14.41
N ILE A 49 -6.84 9.10 13.57
CA ILE A 49 -7.48 8.67 12.33
C ILE A 49 -8.59 7.68 12.67
N VAL A 50 -9.83 8.06 12.38
CA VAL A 50 -11.01 7.19 12.45
C VAL A 50 -11.14 6.36 11.19
N SER A 51 -10.93 6.99 10.04
CA SER A 51 -10.96 6.30 8.76
C SER A 51 -10.06 6.95 7.73
N PHE A 52 -9.49 6.14 6.84
CA PHE A 52 -8.98 6.61 5.55
C PHE A 52 -10.11 6.56 4.55
N ASN A 53 -10.38 7.68 3.88
CA ASN A 53 -11.37 7.78 2.82
C ASN A 53 -10.66 7.64 1.47
N ASP A 54 -11.26 6.92 0.52
CA ASP A 54 -10.65 6.73 -0.78
C ASP A 54 -10.52 8.06 -1.54
N LYS A 55 -9.29 8.40 -1.92
CA LYS A 55 -8.95 9.59 -2.71
C LYS A 55 -9.51 9.54 -4.13
N LYS A 56 -9.84 8.35 -4.63
CA LYS A 56 -10.60 8.19 -5.87
C LYS A 56 -12.07 8.62 -5.72
N SER A 57 -12.49 9.02 -4.52
CA SER A 57 -13.85 9.44 -4.18
C SER A 57 -14.89 8.33 -4.39
N THR A 58 -14.50 7.08 -4.19
CA THR A 58 -15.45 5.97 -4.04
C THR A 58 -16.04 5.98 -2.63
N THR A 59 -17.01 5.11 -2.36
CA THR A 59 -17.53 4.90 -1.00
C THR A 59 -16.60 4.07 -0.11
N SER A 60 -15.51 3.54 -0.66
CA SER A 60 -14.57 2.67 0.06
C SER A 60 -13.80 3.44 1.14
N LYS A 61 -13.58 2.77 2.27
CA LYS A 61 -12.88 3.31 3.43
C LYS A 61 -12.09 2.23 4.14
N LEU A 62 -11.00 2.61 4.79
CA LEU A 62 -10.38 1.79 5.84
C LEU A 62 -10.78 2.39 7.18
N THR A 63 -11.57 1.69 7.97
CA THR A 63 -12.14 2.20 9.24
C THR A 63 -11.54 1.47 10.43
N ARG A 64 -11.15 2.22 11.47
CA ARG A 64 -10.65 1.63 12.71
C ARG A 64 -11.73 0.80 13.41
N ALA A 65 -11.35 -0.28 14.08
CA ALA A 65 -12.31 -1.16 14.75
C ALA A 65 -12.97 -0.54 16.01
N SER A 66 -12.25 0.34 16.70
CA SER A 66 -12.65 1.03 17.93
C SER A 66 -11.82 2.30 18.17
N ASP A 67 -12.02 3.00 19.27
CA ASP A 67 -11.29 4.21 19.66
C ASP A 67 -9.86 3.96 20.19
N ILE A 68 -9.55 2.75 20.64
CA ILE A 68 -8.21 2.36 21.15
C ILE A 68 -7.31 1.65 20.13
N THR A 69 -7.75 1.64 18.86
CA THR A 69 -7.23 0.79 17.77
C THR A 69 -6.75 1.63 16.57
N GLY A 70 -6.13 2.77 16.84
CA GLY A 70 -5.97 3.85 15.87
C GLY A 70 -4.57 3.99 15.29
N ALA A 71 -4.45 4.97 14.39
CA ALA A 71 -3.19 5.58 14.03
C ALA A 71 -3.37 7.09 14.17
N THR A 72 -2.32 7.80 14.57
CA THR A 72 -2.33 9.25 14.69
C THR A 72 -1.82 9.87 13.39
N LEU A 73 -2.53 10.87 12.86
CA LEU A 73 -2.04 11.64 11.72
C LEU A 73 -0.96 12.60 12.20
N VAL A 74 0.27 12.41 11.71
CA VAL A 74 1.42 13.25 12.09
C VAL A 74 2.00 13.91 10.85
N ALA A 75 2.13 15.24 10.92
CA ALA A 75 2.72 16.03 9.85
C ALA A 75 4.23 15.77 9.74
N GLY A 76 4.76 15.77 8.51
CA GLY A 76 6.19 15.71 8.23
C GLY A 76 6.88 14.36 8.47
N LEU A 77 6.12 13.27 8.59
CA LEU A 77 6.69 11.92 8.73
C LEU A 77 7.44 11.45 7.48
N PHE A 78 7.05 11.95 6.31
CA PHE A 78 7.69 11.63 5.04
C PHE A 78 8.22 12.91 4.37
N GLY A 79 9.06 13.65 5.09
CA GLY A 79 9.58 14.95 4.65
C GLY A 79 8.58 16.07 4.93
N SER A 80 7.97 16.66 3.90
CA SER A 80 6.89 17.64 4.06
C SER A 80 5.50 17.00 4.18
N TYR A 81 5.38 15.69 3.93
CA TYR A 81 4.11 14.97 3.88
C TYR A 81 3.77 14.33 5.22
N ALA A 82 2.47 14.32 5.53
CA ALA A 82 1.94 13.64 6.70
C ALA A 82 2.00 12.11 6.54
N GLY A 83 1.86 11.40 7.66
CA GLY A 83 1.77 9.95 7.70
C GLY A 83 0.85 9.51 8.83
N ALA A 84 0.35 8.28 8.72
CA ALA A 84 -0.35 7.60 9.79
C ALA A 84 0.67 6.88 10.67
N GLN A 85 0.83 7.34 11.91
CA GLN A 85 1.70 6.74 12.90
C GLN A 85 0.92 5.72 13.73
N PHE A 86 1.31 4.45 13.62
CA PHE A 86 0.73 3.36 14.40
C PHE A 86 1.40 3.33 15.78
N ASN A 87 0.64 3.17 16.87
CA ASN A 87 1.13 3.35 18.23
C ASN A 87 1.71 2.06 18.84
N LEU A 88 2.80 2.19 19.60
CA LEU A 88 3.47 1.08 20.31
C LEU A 88 2.71 0.56 21.53
N SER A 89 1.91 1.42 22.17
CA SER A 89 1.22 1.14 23.44
C SER A 89 -0.15 0.48 23.25
N GLU A 90 -0.63 0.33 22.01
CA GLU A 90 -1.92 -0.27 21.72
C GLU A 90 -1.75 -1.80 21.67
N SER A 91 -1.94 -2.45 22.82
CA SER A 91 -1.89 -3.91 22.96
C SER A 91 -3.04 -4.63 22.25
N ASP A 92 -4.06 -3.89 21.81
CA ASP A 92 -5.13 -4.38 20.97
C ASP A 92 -5.27 -3.45 19.73
N ARG A 93 -4.74 -3.94 18.61
CA ARG A 93 -5.32 -3.79 17.27
C ARG A 93 -5.39 -2.39 16.68
N SER A 94 -4.27 -1.75 16.33
CA SER A 94 -4.28 -0.64 15.36
C SER A 94 -4.69 -1.11 13.93
N ILE A 95 -5.91 -1.63 13.78
CA ILE A 95 -6.46 -2.27 12.57
C ILE A 95 -7.46 -1.31 11.95
N PHE A 96 -7.17 -0.92 10.72
CA PHE A 96 -8.18 -0.37 9.83
C PHE A 96 -8.65 -1.47 8.89
N SER A 97 -9.95 -1.73 8.86
CA SER A 97 -10.58 -2.70 7.97
C SER A 97 -11.32 -1.99 6.84
N GLY A 98 -11.22 -2.54 5.62
CA GLY A 98 -11.93 -2.04 4.46
C GLY A 98 -12.76 -3.11 3.76
N ASP A 99 -12.86 -2.98 2.45
CA ASP A 99 -13.62 -3.89 1.61
C ASP A 99 -12.92 -5.24 1.43
N THR A 100 -13.69 -6.26 1.06
CA THR A 100 -13.14 -7.51 0.51
C THR A 100 -12.64 -7.27 -0.91
N LEU A 101 -11.40 -7.67 -1.18
CA LEU A 101 -10.74 -7.49 -2.48
C LEU A 101 -10.82 -8.76 -3.33
N VAL A 102 -10.82 -8.59 -4.66
CA VAL A 102 -10.69 -9.70 -5.62
C VAL A 102 -9.21 -10.01 -5.84
N LEU A 103 -8.69 -11.01 -5.13
CA LEU A 103 -7.25 -11.35 -5.11
C LEU A 103 -6.87 -12.58 -5.94
N THR A 104 -7.83 -13.16 -6.68
CA THR A 104 -7.61 -14.30 -7.59
C THR A 104 -7.19 -13.89 -9.00
N SER A 105 -7.35 -12.61 -9.33
CA SER A 105 -6.86 -11.99 -10.57
C SER A 105 -5.61 -11.16 -10.28
N PRO A 106 -4.81 -10.75 -11.28
CA PRO A 106 -3.62 -9.93 -11.03
C PRO A 106 -3.94 -8.63 -10.28
N TYR A 107 -3.12 -8.26 -9.30
CA TYR A 107 -3.29 -7.05 -8.49
C TYR A 107 -1.96 -6.52 -7.96
N THR A 108 -1.98 -5.27 -7.48
CA THR A 108 -0.86 -4.64 -6.77
C THR A 108 -1.37 -3.87 -5.57
N TRP A 109 -0.67 -3.97 -4.45
CA TRP A 109 -0.72 -2.99 -3.36
C TRP A 109 0.60 -2.26 -3.33
N SER A 110 0.57 -0.94 -3.23
CA SER A 110 1.76 -0.10 -3.20
C SER A 110 1.59 0.97 -2.14
N GLY A 111 2.69 1.45 -1.57
CA GLY A 111 2.65 2.57 -0.65
C GLY A 111 4.03 3.02 -0.22
N VAL A 112 4.05 3.97 0.71
CA VAL A 112 5.25 4.37 1.43
C VAL A 112 5.09 4.05 2.90
N ALA A 113 6.14 3.49 3.51
CA ALA A 113 6.12 3.14 4.91
C ALA A 113 7.49 3.35 5.58
N THR A 114 7.49 3.33 6.90
CA THR A 114 8.69 3.18 7.74
C THR A 114 8.44 2.04 8.71
N LEU A 115 9.49 1.37 9.15
CA LEU A 115 9.46 0.42 10.26
C LEU A 115 10.29 1.00 11.41
N ARG A 116 9.71 1.22 12.59
CA ARG A 116 10.44 1.81 13.73
C ARG A 116 11.24 0.75 14.49
N THR A 117 10.62 -0.38 14.79
CA THR A 117 11.27 -1.50 15.47
C THR A 117 10.93 -2.84 14.82
N LEU A 118 11.82 -3.81 14.99
CA LEU A 118 11.53 -5.20 14.67
C LEU A 118 10.85 -5.86 15.88
N ALA A 119 9.56 -5.59 16.04
CA ALA A 119 8.75 -6.21 17.09
C ALA A 119 8.61 -7.73 16.87
N ALA A 120 8.06 -8.43 17.87
CA ALA A 120 7.81 -9.88 17.82
C ALA A 120 6.77 -10.29 16.76
N SER A 121 6.21 -9.36 15.99
CA SER A 121 5.39 -9.58 14.80
C SER A 121 5.09 -8.24 14.14
N CYS A 122 5.34 -8.13 12.82
CA CYS A 122 5.25 -6.87 12.09
C CYS A 122 4.39 -7.03 10.82
N THR A 123 3.07 -7.05 10.96
CA THR A 123 2.16 -7.13 9.80
C THR A 123 1.72 -5.75 9.39
N MET A 124 2.01 -5.38 8.14
CA MET A 124 1.63 -4.07 7.60
C MET A 124 0.20 -4.08 7.11
N CYS A 125 -0.14 -4.99 6.21
CA CYS A 125 -1.47 -5.06 5.63
C CYS A 125 -1.75 -6.40 4.95
N GLY A 126 -3.02 -6.68 4.67
CA GLY A 126 -3.41 -7.85 3.90
C GLY A 126 -4.77 -8.43 4.26
N THR A 127 -5.01 -9.65 3.76
CA THR A 127 -6.17 -10.49 4.10
C THR A 127 -5.69 -11.78 4.76
N PHE A 128 -6.46 -12.28 5.73
CA PHE A 128 -6.07 -13.44 6.52
C PHE A 128 -7.28 -14.26 6.98
N THR A 129 -7.20 -15.56 6.75
CA THR A 129 -8.10 -16.56 7.34
C THR A 129 -7.30 -17.63 8.08
N SER A 130 -6.17 -18.07 7.50
CA SER A 130 -5.29 -19.05 8.12
C SER A 130 -3.87 -18.93 7.57
N ALA A 131 -2.93 -19.70 8.13
CA ALA A 131 -1.55 -19.75 7.64
C ALA A 131 -1.40 -20.26 6.19
N THR A 132 -2.44 -20.87 5.61
CA THR A 132 -2.46 -21.38 4.22
C THR A 132 -3.45 -20.63 3.33
N ILE A 133 -4.24 -19.71 3.89
CA ILE A 133 -5.24 -18.90 3.18
C ILE A 133 -5.04 -17.44 3.62
N ARG A 134 -4.22 -16.70 2.85
CA ARG A 134 -3.75 -15.37 3.21
C ARG A 134 -3.15 -14.62 2.02
N ALA A 135 -3.14 -13.30 2.09
CA ALA A 135 -2.30 -12.42 1.27
C ALA A 135 -1.82 -11.29 2.18
N ILE A 136 -0.56 -11.33 2.63
CA ILE A 136 -0.07 -10.45 3.70
C ILE A 136 1.28 -9.84 3.33
N LEU A 137 1.39 -8.52 3.44
CA LEU A 137 2.66 -7.83 3.49
C LEU A 137 3.08 -7.64 4.95
N ALA A 138 4.24 -8.17 5.31
CA ALA A 138 4.78 -8.15 6.66
C ALA A 138 6.30 -8.04 6.64
N VAL A 139 6.91 -7.94 7.82
CA VAL A 139 8.35 -8.09 8.01
C VAL A 139 8.60 -9.37 8.79
N SER A 140 9.47 -10.22 8.26
CA SER A 140 9.86 -11.46 8.92
C SER A 140 10.72 -11.14 10.15
N ILE A 141 10.41 -11.77 11.27
CA ILE A 141 11.01 -11.49 12.60
C ILE A 141 12.01 -12.55 13.04
N SER A 142 12.09 -13.67 12.32
CA SER A 142 12.84 -14.85 12.77
C SER A 142 13.50 -15.58 11.61
N GLY A 143 14.41 -16.51 11.96
CA GLY A 143 15.16 -17.33 11.03
C GLY A 143 16.09 -16.52 10.11
N ALA A 144 16.43 -17.11 8.98
CA ALA A 144 17.35 -16.51 7.99
C ALA A 144 16.80 -15.25 7.29
N ASN A 145 15.54 -14.90 7.53
CA ASN A 145 14.86 -13.76 6.90
C ASN A 145 14.50 -12.65 7.90
N ALA A 146 15.02 -12.67 9.12
CA ALA A 146 14.76 -11.62 10.10
C ALA A 146 15.07 -10.22 9.53
N GLY A 147 14.14 -9.28 9.72
CA GLY A 147 14.21 -7.91 9.22
C GLY A 147 13.81 -7.73 7.75
N LYS A 148 13.53 -8.80 7.00
CA LYS A 148 13.17 -8.71 5.57
C LYS A 148 11.70 -8.45 5.36
N LEU A 149 11.38 -7.59 4.39
CA LEU A 149 10.02 -7.43 3.89
C LEU A 149 9.60 -8.74 3.20
N VAL A 150 8.41 -9.25 3.53
CA VAL A 150 7.88 -10.49 2.97
C VAL A 150 6.45 -10.28 2.51
N PHE A 151 6.13 -10.91 1.38
CA PHE A 151 4.76 -10.99 0.90
C PHE A 151 4.36 -12.46 0.88
N GLN A 152 3.39 -12.80 1.72
CA GLN A 152 2.89 -14.15 1.92
C GLN A 152 1.59 -14.31 1.15
N TYR A 153 1.47 -15.36 0.36
CA TYR A 153 0.24 -15.69 -0.37
C TYR A 153 -0.01 -17.17 -0.26
N GLY A 154 -1.13 -17.57 0.35
CA GLY A 154 -1.37 -18.95 0.73
C GLY A 154 -0.17 -19.53 1.50
N THR A 155 0.50 -20.51 0.89
CA THR A 155 1.73 -21.14 1.43
C THR A 155 3.02 -20.59 0.82
N ALA A 156 2.96 -19.77 -0.23
CA ALA A 156 4.11 -19.14 -0.84
C ALA A 156 4.56 -17.89 -0.08
N THR A 157 5.84 -17.55 -0.20
CA THR A 157 6.39 -16.31 0.35
C THR A 157 7.45 -15.75 -0.60
N ALA A 158 7.23 -14.54 -1.10
CA ALA A 158 8.26 -13.74 -1.72
C ALA A 158 9.04 -13.03 -0.61
N VAL A 159 10.36 -13.03 -0.71
CA VAL A 159 11.26 -12.44 0.29
C VAL A 159 12.02 -11.29 -0.36
N GLY A 160 11.72 -10.08 0.08
CA GLY A 160 12.40 -8.85 -0.29
C GLY A 160 13.69 -8.63 0.51
N PRO A 161 14.24 -7.42 0.48
CA PRO A 161 15.46 -7.11 1.21
C PRO A 161 15.15 -6.76 2.67
N THR A 162 16.22 -6.66 3.47
CA THR A 162 16.15 -6.21 4.87
C THR A 162 15.78 -4.74 4.91
N LEU A 163 14.80 -4.38 5.75
CA LEU A 163 14.44 -2.99 5.98
C LEU A 163 15.43 -2.34 6.95
N GLU A 164 15.79 -1.10 6.64
CA GLU A 164 16.46 -0.24 7.60
C GLU A 164 15.42 0.43 8.50
N LEU A 165 15.62 0.33 9.82
CA LEU A 165 14.70 0.93 10.78
C LEU A 165 14.70 2.46 10.66
N ASN A 166 13.51 3.05 10.85
CA ASN A 166 13.23 4.48 10.77
C ASN A 166 13.56 5.13 9.41
N LYS A 167 13.78 4.34 8.36
CA LYS A 167 13.96 4.86 7.00
C LYS A 167 12.69 4.65 6.17
N PRO A 168 12.22 5.69 5.46
CA PRO A 168 11.15 5.54 4.49
C PRO A 168 11.52 4.59 3.36
N PHE A 169 10.58 3.75 2.96
CA PHE A 169 10.69 2.91 1.77
C PHE A 169 9.37 2.92 1.00
N ALA A 170 9.48 2.95 -0.32
CA ALA A 170 8.35 2.73 -1.22
C ALA A 170 8.31 1.25 -1.59
N PHE A 171 7.12 0.66 -1.60
CA PHE A 171 6.94 -0.75 -1.96
C PHE A 171 5.82 -0.92 -2.98
N ALA A 172 5.87 -2.02 -3.72
CA ALA A 172 4.73 -2.61 -4.39
C ALA A 172 4.78 -4.12 -4.20
N CYS A 173 3.66 -4.76 -3.92
CA CYS A 173 3.56 -6.20 -3.82
C CYS A 173 2.25 -6.69 -4.40
N GLY A 174 2.16 -7.96 -4.76
CA GLY A 174 0.93 -8.51 -5.27
C GLY A 174 1.12 -9.83 -5.99
N PHE A 175 0.19 -10.14 -6.86
CA PHE A 175 0.11 -11.37 -7.64
C PHE A 175 -0.06 -11.01 -9.11
N ASP A 176 0.72 -11.63 -10.00
CA ASP A 176 0.69 -11.35 -11.44
C ASP A 176 -0.11 -12.36 -12.28
N GLY A 177 -0.77 -13.32 -11.63
CA GLY A 177 -1.45 -14.44 -12.27
C GLY A 177 -0.65 -15.75 -12.21
N VAL A 178 0.65 -15.69 -11.95
CA VAL A 178 1.54 -16.87 -11.84
C VAL A 178 2.40 -16.80 -10.59
N SER A 179 3.03 -15.67 -10.36
CA SER A 179 3.96 -15.41 -9.27
C SER A 179 3.43 -14.31 -8.37
N ILE A 180 3.86 -14.37 -7.13
CA ILE A 180 3.78 -13.26 -6.21
C ILE A 180 5.06 -12.44 -6.26
N PHE A 181 4.94 -11.14 -5.99
CA PHE A 181 6.07 -10.24 -6.09
C PHE A 181 6.13 -9.22 -4.95
N ILE A 182 7.35 -8.75 -4.71
CA ILE A 182 7.66 -7.52 -3.98
C ILE A 182 8.57 -6.71 -4.89
N ARG A 183 8.34 -5.42 -4.98
CA ARG A 183 9.19 -4.45 -5.66
C ARG A 183 9.54 -3.34 -4.68
N MET A 184 10.84 -3.10 -4.52
CA MET A 184 11.36 -2.04 -3.66
C MET A 184 12.78 -1.69 -4.09
N GLY A 185 13.13 -0.40 -4.08
CA GLY A 185 14.47 0.06 -4.44
C GLY A 185 14.84 -0.24 -5.90
N GLY A 186 13.87 -0.38 -6.78
CA GLY A 186 14.07 -0.67 -8.20
C GLY A 186 14.15 -2.17 -8.54
N ILE A 187 14.19 -3.04 -7.53
CA ILE A 187 14.38 -4.48 -7.67
C ILE A 187 13.04 -5.19 -7.44
N THR A 188 12.74 -6.18 -8.29
CA THR A 188 11.58 -7.07 -8.11
C THR A 188 12.05 -8.44 -7.60
N TYR A 189 11.45 -8.87 -6.49
CA TYR A 189 11.64 -10.17 -5.85
C TYR A 189 10.38 -11.00 -6.10
N THR A 190 10.53 -12.23 -6.54
CA THR A 190 9.38 -13.08 -6.92
C THR A 190 9.44 -14.45 -6.27
N ALA A 191 8.28 -15.08 -6.13
CA ALA A 191 8.13 -16.49 -5.82
C ALA A 191 6.91 -17.05 -6.57
N ALA A 192 6.94 -18.31 -6.97
CA ALA A 192 5.77 -18.97 -7.54
C ALA A 192 4.62 -18.94 -6.53
N ALA A 193 3.43 -18.52 -6.97
CA ALA A 193 2.27 -18.51 -6.10
C ALA A 193 1.85 -19.94 -5.74
N ALA A 194 1.44 -20.16 -4.48
CA ALA A 194 0.96 -21.45 -4.02
C ALA A 194 -0.12 -21.26 -2.94
N GLY A 195 -1.21 -22.03 -3.02
CA GLY A 195 -2.38 -21.88 -2.16
C GLY A 195 -3.33 -20.78 -2.63
N ALA A 196 -4.11 -20.21 -1.71
CA ALA A 196 -5.16 -19.24 -2.01
C ALA A 196 -5.03 -17.97 -1.14
N PRO A 197 -5.51 -16.82 -1.64
CA PRO A 197 -5.65 -15.62 -0.83
C PRO A 197 -6.90 -15.76 0.06
N SER A 198 -6.96 -14.96 1.12
CA SER A 198 -8.17 -14.88 1.94
C SER A 198 -9.21 -13.96 1.30
N THR A 199 -10.49 -14.30 1.48
CA THR A 199 -11.64 -13.45 1.15
C THR A 199 -12.07 -12.56 2.31
N SER A 200 -11.28 -12.50 3.39
CA SER A 200 -11.53 -11.56 4.48
C SER A 200 -11.50 -10.13 3.97
N PRO A 201 -12.13 -9.19 4.70
CA PRO A 201 -11.84 -7.77 4.53
C PRO A 201 -10.34 -7.50 4.51
N PHE A 202 -9.92 -6.53 3.71
CA PHE A 202 -8.56 -6.02 3.75
C PHE A 202 -8.31 -5.30 5.09
N ALA A 203 -7.16 -5.58 5.69
CA ALA A 203 -6.75 -4.97 6.95
C ALA A 203 -5.41 -4.22 6.78
N LEU A 204 -5.29 -3.08 7.46
CA LEU A 204 -4.09 -2.24 7.54
C LEU A 204 -3.69 -2.04 9.00
N GLY A 205 -2.40 -2.14 9.29
CA GLY A 205 -1.80 -1.97 10.62
C GLY A 205 -1.81 -3.22 11.49
N ALA A 206 -2.70 -4.19 11.22
CA ALA A 206 -2.67 -5.53 11.78
C ALA A 206 -3.67 -6.47 11.07
N LEU A 207 -3.71 -7.74 11.50
CA LEU A 207 -4.72 -8.71 11.05
C LEU A 207 -5.82 -8.92 12.11
N PRO A 208 -7.07 -9.21 11.71
CA PRO A 208 -8.14 -9.54 12.63
C PRO A 208 -7.77 -10.70 13.57
N GLY A 209 -7.92 -10.51 14.87
CA GLY A 209 -7.70 -11.56 15.88
C GLY A 209 -6.23 -11.87 16.22
N GLY A 210 -5.26 -11.13 15.66
CA GLY A 210 -3.83 -11.35 15.91
C GLY A 210 -3.16 -10.29 16.79
N SER A 211 -2.05 -10.65 17.42
CA SER A 211 -1.14 -9.75 18.15
C SER A 211 -0.08 -9.09 17.24
N GLN A 212 -0.33 -9.05 15.93
CA GLN A 212 0.66 -8.76 14.90
C GLN A 212 0.47 -7.36 14.32
N PHE A 213 1.05 -6.36 14.96
CA PHE A 213 0.84 -4.94 14.64
C PHE A 213 2.01 -4.35 13.85
N TRP A 214 1.72 -3.41 12.97
CA TRP A 214 2.73 -2.60 12.31
C TRP A 214 3.27 -1.56 13.28
N ASP A 215 4.55 -1.66 13.64
CA ASP A 215 5.22 -0.61 14.38
C ASP A 215 5.96 0.32 13.42
N GLY A 216 5.22 1.28 12.89
CA GLY A 216 5.76 2.19 11.89
C GLY A 216 4.77 3.24 11.43
N ASN A 217 5.14 3.88 10.33
CA ASN A 217 4.31 4.89 9.69
C ASN A 217 3.93 4.43 8.28
N ILE A 218 2.76 4.83 7.80
CA ILE A 218 2.29 4.53 6.43
C ILE A 218 1.68 5.78 5.80
N SER A 219 1.88 5.98 4.50
CA SER A 219 1.07 6.86 3.65
C SER A 219 0.88 6.26 2.26
N ASP A 220 -0.10 6.80 1.52
CA ASP A 220 -0.41 6.51 0.12
C ASP A 220 -0.53 5.02 -0.20
N LEU A 221 -1.37 4.30 0.56
CA LEU A 221 -1.70 2.92 0.21
C LEU A 221 -2.58 2.92 -1.05
N ILE A 222 -1.96 2.60 -2.17
CA ILE A 222 -2.55 2.51 -3.50
C ILE A 222 -2.81 1.05 -3.82
N MET A 223 -4.06 0.74 -4.16
CA MET A 223 -4.51 -0.60 -4.56
C MET A 223 -4.87 -0.59 -6.04
N CYS A 224 -4.33 -1.54 -6.79
CA CYS A 224 -4.55 -1.67 -8.22
C CYS A 224 -5.12 -3.05 -8.56
N ASN A 225 -6.00 -3.11 -9.56
CA ASN A 225 -6.52 -4.35 -10.16
C ASN A 225 -5.64 -4.85 -11.34
N VAL A 226 -4.40 -4.39 -11.38
CA VAL A 226 -3.35 -4.82 -12.31
C VAL A 226 -2.10 -5.15 -11.52
N ALA A 227 -1.33 -6.14 -12.00
CA ALA A 227 0.00 -6.39 -11.49
C ALA A 227 1.02 -5.50 -12.18
N VAL A 228 1.74 -4.67 -11.43
CA VAL A 228 2.75 -3.75 -11.97
C VAL A 228 3.94 -4.46 -12.64
N THR A 229 4.14 -5.74 -12.36
CA THR A 229 5.15 -6.59 -12.99
C THR A 229 4.69 -7.18 -14.33
N ALA A 230 3.39 -7.13 -14.64
CA ALA A 230 2.83 -7.63 -15.88
C ALA A 230 2.70 -6.51 -16.93
N THR A 231 2.62 -6.88 -18.21
CA THR A 231 2.48 -5.93 -19.33
C THR A 231 1.32 -4.95 -19.14
N ALA A 232 0.16 -5.43 -18.65
CA ALA A 232 -1.02 -4.60 -18.39
C ALA A 232 -0.80 -3.55 -17.28
N GLY A 233 0.13 -3.79 -16.35
CA GLY A 233 0.46 -2.87 -15.26
C GLY A 233 1.68 -1.99 -15.52
N ALA A 234 2.35 -2.10 -16.67
CA ALA A 234 3.58 -1.35 -16.95
C ALA A 234 3.38 0.18 -16.92
N ALA A 235 2.26 0.68 -17.44
CA ALA A 235 1.92 2.09 -17.39
C ALA A 235 1.68 2.57 -15.95
N MET A 236 0.98 1.77 -15.13
CA MET A 236 0.80 2.04 -13.71
C MET A 236 2.14 2.05 -12.97
N LEU A 237 3.03 1.10 -13.25
CA LEU A 237 4.37 1.05 -12.65
C LEU A 237 5.16 2.33 -12.92
N ALA A 238 5.13 2.82 -14.16
CA ALA A 238 5.83 4.06 -14.52
C ALA A 238 5.29 5.27 -13.74
N LYS A 239 3.96 5.37 -13.62
CA LYS A 239 3.30 6.44 -12.84
C LYS A 239 3.66 6.37 -11.36
N LEU A 240 3.57 5.18 -10.74
CA LEU A 240 3.94 4.98 -9.33
C LEU A 240 5.41 5.29 -9.08
N THR A 241 6.30 4.82 -9.95
CA THR A 241 7.74 5.09 -9.85
C THR A 241 8.03 6.59 -9.91
N ALA A 242 7.41 7.31 -10.86
CA ALA A 242 7.54 8.76 -10.97
C ALA A 242 6.97 9.48 -9.75
N PHE A 243 5.81 9.03 -9.24
CA PHE A 243 5.17 9.60 -8.05
C PHE A 243 6.05 9.46 -6.81
N TYR A 244 6.52 8.25 -6.46
CA TYR A 244 7.35 8.05 -5.27
C TYR A 244 8.69 8.78 -5.36
N LYS A 245 9.28 8.86 -6.55
CA LYS A 245 10.50 9.64 -6.76
C LYS A 245 10.26 11.14 -6.59
N SER A 246 9.17 11.66 -7.14
CA SER A 246 8.85 13.09 -7.12
C SER A 246 8.41 13.57 -5.75
N VAL A 247 7.60 12.78 -5.04
CA VAL A 247 6.97 13.16 -3.77
C VAL A 247 7.89 12.82 -2.60
N TYR A 248 8.48 11.62 -2.61
CA TYR A 248 9.22 11.09 -1.47
C TYR A 248 10.73 10.99 -1.69
N GLY A 249 11.23 11.21 -2.91
CA GLY A 249 12.62 10.94 -3.25
C GLY A 249 12.98 9.45 -3.22
N LEU A 250 11.99 8.56 -3.24
CA LEU A 250 12.16 7.12 -3.10
C LEU A 250 12.12 6.40 -4.44
N THR A 251 12.85 5.29 -4.53
CA THR A 251 12.84 4.41 -5.70
C THR A 251 11.93 3.21 -5.44
N LEU A 252 10.98 2.98 -6.34
CA LEU A 252 10.11 1.80 -6.35
C LEU A 252 10.74 0.64 -7.11
#